data_AF-A0A1C6ENR9-F1
#
_entry.id   AF-A0A1C6ENR9-F1
#
_cell.length_a   1.000
_cell.length_b   1.000
_cell.length_c   1.000
_cell.angle_alpha   90.00
_cell.angle_beta   90.00
_cell.angle_gamma   90.00
#
_symmetry.space_group_name_H-M   'P 1'
#
loop_
_entity.id
_entity.type
_entity.pdbx_description
1 polymer ?
#
loop_
_entity_poly.entity_id
_entity_poly.type
_entity_poly.pdbx_seq_one_letter_code
_entity_poly.pdbx_strand_id
1 'polypeptide(L)'
;MAFGKRREDLIRNGIYTSFVTIATLTGILMLISYCGINEIFNIMNVPDNVKSGMKIYMLYCLACFARPLMAIFVNAFKTNIINIGVHYLRIEGAFYIGIGILFMLYGYYRAVNSPMVSVILTVISLGTRVILAYVLSGISFIGVTGIWAAIPIGWFLADFTGIIIYLYDARVKRSKKI
;
A
#
# COMPACT_ATOMS: atom_id res chain seq x y z
N MET A 1 -13.16 -24.82 5.33
CA MET A 1 -11.87 -25.20 4.72
C MET A 1 -12.11 -25.89 3.37
N ALA A 2 -12.02 -25.16 2.26
CA ALA A 2 -12.32 -25.65 0.90
C ALA A 2 -11.19 -26.50 0.27
N PHE A 3 -10.12 -26.76 1.02
CA PHE A 3 -8.81 -27.04 0.44
C PHE A 3 -8.47 -28.53 0.22
N GLY A 4 -9.26 -29.45 0.76
CA GLY A 4 -9.10 -30.89 0.47
C GLY A 4 -9.58 -31.31 -0.93
N LYS A 5 -10.33 -30.45 -1.65
CA LYS A 5 -11.09 -30.83 -2.86
C LYS A 5 -10.67 -30.17 -4.18
N ARG A 6 -9.56 -29.40 -4.25
CA ARG A 6 -9.13 -28.67 -5.49
C ARG A 6 -10.26 -27.83 -6.13
N ARG A 7 -11.03 -27.09 -5.31
CA ARG A 7 -12.15 -26.25 -5.73
C ARG A 7 -11.67 -24.82 -6.02
N GLU A 8 -11.09 -24.63 -7.20
CA GLU A 8 -10.57 -23.34 -7.70
C GLU A 8 -11.64 -22.24 -7.77
N ASP A 9 -12.91 -22.62 -7.93
CA ASP A 9 -14.11 -21.77 -7.87
C ASP A 9 -14.27 -21.08 -6.51
N LEU A 10 -14.08 -21.82 -5.42
CA LEU A 10 -14.20 -21.29 -4.06
C LEU A 10 -13.07 -20.31 -3.71
N ILE A 11 -11.88 -20.52 -4.26
CA ILE A 11 -10.73 -19.63 -4.06
C ILE A 11 -10.96 -18.30 -4.78
N ARG A 12 -11.40 -18.32 -6.05
CA ARG A 12 -11.74 -17.11 -6.81
C ARG A 12 -12.85 -16.31 -6.14
N ASN A 13 -13.91 -16.99 -5.70
CA ASN A 13 -15.00 -16.34 -5.00
C ASN A 13 -14.54 -15.75 -3.66
N GLY A 14 -13.65 -16.42 -2.93
CA GLY A 14 -13.09 -15.90 -1.67
C GLY A 14 -12.23 -14.64 -1.84
N ILE A 15 -11.42 -14.57 -2.90
CA ILE A 15 -10.63 -13.37 -3.23
C ILE A 15 -11.55 -12.23 -3.63
N TYR A 16 -12.54 -12.51 -4.49
CA TYR A 16 -13.51 -11.53 -4.94
C TYR A 16 -14.36 -10.98 -3.79
N THR A 17 -14.88 -11.84 -2.93
CA THR A 17 -15.67 -11.40 -1.76
C THR A 17 -14.82 -10.59 -0.80
N SER A 18 -13.58 -11.00 -0.52
CA SER A 18 -12.68 -10.24 0.33
C SER A 18 -12.41 -8.84 -0.24
N PHE A 19 -12.18 -8.74 -1.55
CA PHE A 19 -11.96 -7.45 -2.21
C PHE A 19 -13.20 -6.55 -2.15
N VAL A 20 -14.37 -7.09 -2.48
CA VAL A 20 -15.64 -6.34 -2.44
C VAL A 20 -15.97 -5.91 -1.01
N THR A 21 -15.78 -6.78 -0.02
CA THR A 21 -16.01 -6.48 1.40
C THR A 21 -15.04 -5.42 1.91
N ILE A 22 -13.75 -5.47 1.56
CA ILE A 22 -12.78 -4.43 1.94
C ILE A 22 -13.18 -3.11 1.28
N ALA A 23 -13.45 -3.09 -0.03
CA ALA A 23 -13.81 -1.87 -0.75
C ALA A 23 -15.10 -1.23 -0.19
N THR A 24 -16.13 -2.04 0.10
CA THR A 24 -17.39 -1.54 0.69
C THR A 24 -17.19 -1.06 2.12
N LEU A 25 -16.48 -1.81 2.98
CA LEU A 25 -16.22 -1.41 4.36
C LEU A 25 -15.39 -0.12 4.41
N THR A 26 -14.34 -0.01 3.58
CA THR A 26 -13.53 1.21 3.45
C THR A 26 -14.36 2.38 2.94
N GLY A 27 -15.23 2.16 1.95
CA GLY A 27 -16.15 3.19 1.45
C GLY A 27 -17.13 3.67 2.52
N ILE A 28 -17.73 2.74 3.29
CA ILE A 28 -18.62 3.07 4.41
C ILE A 28 -17.88 3.86 5.48
N LEU A 29 -16.68 3.42 5.88
CA LEU A 29 -15.85 4.13 6.86
C LEU A 29 -15.48 5.54 6.37
N MET A 30 -15.10 5.70 5.10
CA MET A 30 -14.84 7.01 4.51
C MET A 30 -16.07 7.93 4.56
N LEU A 31 -17.26 7.40 4.24
CA LEU A 31 -18.51 8.17 4.33
C LEU A 31 -18.84 8.58 5.77
N ILE A 32 -18.71 7.66 6.73
CA ILE A 32 -18.93 7.95 8.15
C ILE A 32 -17.95 9.01 8.65
N SER A 33 -16.66 8.87 8.34
CA SER A 33 -15.64 9.86 8.71
C SER A 33 -15.88 11.23 8.05
N TYR A 34 -16.34 11.26 6.80
CA TYR A 34 -16.69 12.50 6.11
C TYR A 34 -17.90 13.19 6.74
N CYS A 35 -18.95 12.43 7.08
CA CYS A 35 -20.12 12.95 7.77
C CYS A 35 -19.79 13.46 9.19
N GLY A 36 -18.90 12.76 9.91
CA GLY A 36 -18.49 13.11 11.29
C GLY A 36 -17.43 14.21 11.40
N ILE A 37 -16.96 14.77 10.28
CA ILE A 37 -15.82 15.71 10.27
C ILE A 37 -16.11 17.02 11.04
N ASN A 38 -17.36 17.46 11.05
CA ASN A 38 -17.77 18.68 11.75
C ASN A 38 -17.53 18.55 13.25
N GLU A 39 -17.83 17.38 13.81
CA GLU A 39 -17.69 17.16 15.24
C GLU A 39 -16.25 16.97 15.67
N ILE A 40 -15.44 16.39 14.79
CA ILE A 40 -13.98 16.36 15.00
C ILE A 40 -13.42 17.79 15.04
N PHE A 41 -13.82 18.67 14.13
CA PHE A 41 -13.37 20.07 14.12
C PHE A 41 -13.87 20.87 15.32
N ASN A 42 -15.07 20.57 15.81
CA ASN A 42 -15.62 21.18 17.02
C ASN A 42 -14.89 20.70 18.28
N ILE A 43 -14.57 19.40 18.40
CA ILE A 43 -13.78 18.83 19.50
C ILE A 43 -12.36 19.44 19.54
N MET A 44 -11.75 19.66 18.38
CA MET A 44 -10.41 20.27 18.26
C MET A 44 -10.41 21.80 18.35
N ASN A 45 -11.56 22.43 18.55
CA ASN A 45 -11.73 23.88 18.66
C ASN A 45 -11.12 24.67 17.48
N VAL A 46 -11.30 24.14 16.26
CA VAL A 46 -10.79 24.75 15.04
C VAL A 46 -11.61 26.02 14.72
N PRO A 47 -10.99 27.16 14.39
CA PRO A 47 -11.72 28.38 14.05
C PRO A 47 -12.52 28.25 12.74
N ASP A 48 -13.73 28.81 12.68
CA ASP A 48 -14.70 28.57 11.59
C ASP A 48 -14.23 29.06 10.22
N ASN A 49 -13.37 30.08 10.20
CA ASN A 49 -12.80 30.65 8.97
C ASN A 49 -11.89 29.68 8.20
N VAL A 50 -11.40 28.60 8.84
CA VAL A 50 -10.57 27.58 8.17
C VAL A 50 -11.29 26.24 7.93
N LYS A 51 -12.44 25.98 8.58
CA LYS A 51 -13.20 24.71 8.45
C LYS A 51 -13.66 24.42 7.02
N SER A 52 -14.15 25.45 6.31
CA SER A 52 -14.59 25.33 4.91
C SER A 52 -13.42 24.99 3.98
N GLY A 53 -12.27 25.64 4.22
CA GLY A 53 -11.01 25.30 3.57
C GLY A 53 -10.63 23.84 3.83
N MET A 54 -10.58 23.41 5.08
CA MET A 54 -10.18 22.05 5.47
C MET A 54 -11.04 20.94 4.83
N LYS A 55 -12.35 21.17 4.64
CA LYS A 55 -13.23 20.23 3.92
C LYS A 55 -12.92 20.13 2.43
N ILE A 56 -12.75 21.28 1.77
CA ILE A 56 -12.37 21.34 0.35
C ILE A 56 -10.97 20.72 0.16
N TYR A 57 -10.06 20.97 1.10
CA TYR A 57 -8.73 20.37 1.16
C TYR A 57 -8.77 18.84 1.34
N MET A 58 -9.68 18.28 2.15
CA MET A 58 -9.80 16.83 2.32
C MET A 58 -10.21 16.10 1.03
N LEU A 59 -11.14 16.69 0.26
CA LEU A 59 -11.56 16.16 -1.04
C LEU A 59 -10.44 16.28 -2.09
N TYR A 60 -9.63 17.35 -2.03
CA TYR A 60 -8.45 17.58 -2.88
C TYR A 60 -7.22 16.73 -2.50
N CYS A 61 -7.05 16.43 -1.21
CA CYS A 61 -5.97 15.58 -0.67
C CYS A 61 -6.04 14.14 -1.19
N LEU A 62 -7.24 13.67 -1.56
CA LEU A 62 -7.44 12.37 -2.18
C LEU A 62 -6.79 12.26 -3.58
N ALA A 63 -6.52 13.39 -4.25
CA ALA A 63 -6.05 13.40 -5.63
C ALA A 63 -4.59 13.82 -5.82
N CYS A 64 -4.03 14.82 -5.10
CA CYS A 64 -2.81 15.49 -5.60
C CYS A 64 -1.82 16.13 -4.59
N PHE A 65 -1.98 16.05 -3.26
CA PHE A 65 -1.26 17.01 -2.38
C PHE A 65 -0.42 16.41 -1.24
N ALA A 66 0.84 16.08 -1.54
CA ALA A 66 1.84 15.66 -0.55
C ALA A 66 2.31 16.79 0.41
N ARG A 67 2.28 18.07 -0.03
CA ARG A 67 2.85 19.22 0.71
C ARG A 67 2.01 19.73 1.89
N PRO A 68 0.70 19.99 1.75
CA PRO A 68 -0.15 20.35 2.86
C PRO A 68 -0.36 19.17 3.81
N LEU A 69 -0.32 17.91 3.32
CA LEU A 69 -0.34 16.73 4.19
C LEU A 69 0.86 16.74 5.15
N MET A 70 2.06 17.01 4.66
CA MET A 70 3.24 17.17 5.51
C MET A 70 3.15 18.37 6.47
N ALA A 71 2.49 19.46 6.07
CA ALA A 71 2.32 20.66 6.89
C ALA A 71 1.31 20.50 8.04
N ILE A 72 0.51 19.43 8.07
CA ILE A 72 -0.33 19.06 9.23
C ILE A 72 0.54 18.49 10.36
N PHE A 73 1.55 17.69 10.03
CA PHE A 73 2.39 16.98 11.00
C PHE A 73 3.64 17.75 11.40
N VAL A 74 4.06 18.71 10.57
CA VAL A 74 5.30 19.47 10.76
C VAL A 74 4.97 20.96 10.75
N ASN A 75 5.53 21.71 11.70
CA ASN A 75 5.40 23.16 11.74
C ASN A 75 5.77 23.78 10.38
N ALA A 76 4.88 24.64 9.85
CA ALA A 76 4.99 25.23 8.52
C ALA A 76 6.31 25.98 8.25
N PHE A 77 6.99 26.44 9.30
CA PHE A 77 8.29 27.11 9.18
C PHE A 77 9.46 26.13 8.89
N LYS A 78 9.28 24.82 9.06
CA LYS A 78 10.29 23.80 8.73
C LYS A 78 10.13 23.29 7.29
N THR A 79 10.27 24.21 6.34
CA THR A 79 10.08 23.97 4.90
C THR A 79 10.95 22.84 4.34
N ASN A 80 12.19 22.69 4.81
CA ASN A 80 13.07 21.59 4.40
C ASN A 80 12.52 20.20 4.77
N ILE A 81 11.97 20.04 5.97
CA ILE A 81 11.40 18.75 6.42
C ILE A 81 10.14 18.44 5.61
N ILE A 82 9.29 19.45 5.38
CA ILE A 82 8.11 19.32 4.54
C ILE A 82 8.50 18.87 3.13
N ASN A 83 9.53 19.46 2.53
CA ASN A 83 9.98 19.10 1.19
C ASN A 83 10.51 17.66 1.11
N ILE A 84 11.24 17.19 2.13
CA ILE A 84 11.70 15.79 2.21
C ILE A 84 10.52 14.82 2.29
N GLY A 85 9.54 15.11 3.15
CA GLY A 85 8.34 14.27 3.28
C GLY A 85 7.46 14.29 2.03
N VAL A 86 7.38 15.43 1.34
CA VAL A 86 6.70 15.54 0.04
C VAL A 86 7.36 14.63 -0.99
N HIS A 87 8.69 14.66 -1.04
CA HIS A 87 9.45 13.86 -1.98
C HIS A 87 9.24 12.36 -1.73
N TYR A 88 9.28 11.93 -0.47
CA TYR A 88 8.90 10.57 -0.06
C TYR A 88 7.48 10.20 -0.51
N LEU A 89 6.47 11.01 -0.15
CA LEU A 89 5.07 10.71 -0.45
C LEU A 89 4.79 10.63 -1.96
N ARG A 90 5.48 11.44 -2.77
CA ARG A 90 5.34 11.39 -4.23
C ARG A 90 5.90 10.10 -4.82
N ILE A 91 7.06 9.64 -4.32
CA ILE A 91 7.66 8.37 -4.76
C ILE A 91 6.73 7.22 -4.36
N GLU A 92 6.41 7.08 -3.08
CA GLU A 92 5.56 5.97 -2.60
C GLU A 92 4.16 5.99 -3.22
N GLY A 93 3.56 7.18 -3.31
CA GLY A 93 2.24 7.37 -3.92
C GLY A 93 2.19 6.96 -5.39
N ALA A 94 3.26 7.18 -6.15
CA ALA A 94 3.34 6.76 -7.55
C ALA A 94 3.40 5.22 -7.71
N PHE A 95 3.94 4.51 -6.71
CA PHE A 95 4.12 3.06 -6.72
C PHE A 95 3.14 2.31 -5.82
N TYR A 96 2.08 2.97 -5.34
CA TYR A 96 1.08 2.37 -4.46
C TYR A 96 0.35 1.16 -5.07
N ILE A 97 0.34 1.07 -6.40
CA ILE A 97 -0.16 -0.11 -7.11
C ILE A 97 0.66 -1.38 -6.79
N GLY A 98 1.97 -1.26 -6.58
CA GLY A 98 2.85 -2.39 -6.24
C GLY A 98 2.49 -3.00 -4.89
N ILE A 99 2.37 -2.18 -3.84
CA ILE A 99 1.94 -2.70 -2.53
C ILE A 99 0.55 -3.35 -2.57
N GLY A 100 -0.34 -2.87 -3.45
CA GLY A 100 -1.64 -3.50 -3.70
C GLY A 100 -1.54 -4.92 -4.27
N ILE A 101 -0.68 -5.11 -5.28
CA ILE A 101 -0.42 -6.44 -5.87
C ILE A 101 0.19 -7.37 -4.82
N LEU A 102 1.15 -6.87 -4.03
CA LEU A 102 1.84 -7.65 -3.03
C LEU A 102 0.89 -8.18 -1.94
N PHE A 103 -0.02 -7.31 -1.47
CA PHE A 103 -1.06 -7.71 -0.51
C PHE A 103 -2.05 -8.70 -1.11
N MET A 104 -2.39 -8.57 -2.40
CA MET A 104 -3.20 -9.56 -3.10
C MET A 104 -2.50 -10.92 -3.14
N LEU A 105 -1.21 -10.96 -3.46
CA LEU A 105 -0.41 -12.19 -3.46
C LEU A 105 -0.31 -12.80 -2.05
N TYR A 106 -0.12 -11.98 -1.02
CA TYR A 106 -0.16 -12.45 0.37
C TYR A 106 -1.51 -13.09 0.73
N GLY A 107 -2.61 -12.41 0.40
CA GLY A 107 -3.96 -12.93 0.61
C GLY A 107 -4.18 -14.24 -0.14
N TYR A 108 -3.77 -14.30 -1.40
CA TYR A 108 -3.85 -15.50 -2.24
C TYR A 108 -3.09 -16.67 -1.62
N TYR A 109 -1.78 -16.53 -1.36
CA TYR A 109 -0.94 -17.62 -0.88
C TYR A 109 -1.34 -18.14 0.50
N ARG A 110 -1.84 -17.25 1.38
CA ARG A 110 -2.43 -17.65 2.66
C ARG A 110 -3.75 -18.39 2.46
N ALA A 111 -4.60 -17.94 1.53
CA ALA A 111 -5.86 -18.61 1.20
C ALA A 111 -5.65 -19.97 0.54
N VAL A 112 -4.55 -20.14 -0.21
CA VAL A 112 -4.20 -21.40 -0.88
C VAL A 112 -3.37 -22.37 -0.05
N ASN A 113 -3.39 -22.25 1.28
CA ASN A 113 -2.62 -23.08 2.22
C ASN A 113 -1.12 -23.17 1.87
N SER A 114 -0.57 -22.14 1.22
CA SER A 114 0.86 -22.00 0.94
C SER A 114 1.42 -20.76 1.67
N PRO A 115 1.20 -20.62 2.99
CA PRO A 115 1.60 -19.42 3.73
C PRO A 115 3.11 -19.21 3.71
N MET A 116 3.90 -20.27 3.51
CA MET A 116 5.36 -20.17 3.38
C MET A 116 5.78 -19.29 2.19
N VAL A 117 5.03 -19.30 1.08
CA VAL A 117 5.30 -18.40 -0.04
C VAL A 117 5.12 -16.95 0.38
N SER A 118 4.09 -16.62 1.17
CA SER A 118 3.92 -15.27 1.71
C SER A 118 5.09 -14.85 2.60
N VAL A 119 5.69 -15.77 3.37
CA VAL A 119 6.89 -15.50 4.17
C VAL A 119 8.08 -15.19 3.26
N ILE A 120 8.31 -15.99 2.21
CA ILE A 120 9.38 -15.74 1.23
C ILE A 120 9.23 -14.36 0.59
N LEU A 121 8.03 -14.03 0.11
CA LEU A 121 7.75 -12.72 -0.48
C LEU A 121 7.96 -11.57 0.52
N THR A 122 7.65 -11.79 1.80
CA THR A 122 7.90 -10.82 2.87
C THR A 122 9.38 -10.61 3.12
N VAL A 123 10.18 -11.68 3.17
CA VAL A 123 11.65 -11.60 3.30
C VAL A 123 12.25 -10.89 2.09
N ILE A 124 11.78 -11.18 0.88
CA ILE A 124 12.22 -10.46 -0.32
C ILE A 124 11.85 -8.97 -0.20
N SER A 125 10.59 -8.65 0.07
CA SER A 125 10.11 -7.26 0.11
C SER A 125 10.77 -6.40 1.20
N LEU A 126 10.95 -6.94 2.41
CA LEU A 126 11.54 -6.21 3.53
C LEU A 126 13.06 -6.32 3.55
N GLY A 127 13.62 -7.51 3.30
CA GLY A 127 15.05 -7.75 3.32
C GLY A 127 15.78 -7.01 2.21
N THR A 128 15.27 -7.07 0.97
CA THR A 128 15.89 -6.32 -0.14
C THR A 128 15.81 -4.82 0.09
N ARG A 129 14.71 -4.32 0.66
CA ARG A 129 14.53 -2.90 0.99
C ARG A 129 15.59 -2.40 1.98
N VAL A 130 15.89 -3.17 3.03
CA VAL A 130 16.93 -2.78 4.00
C VAL A 130 18.31 -2.72 3.33
N ILE A 131 18.66 -3.75 2.55
CA ILE A 131 19.94 -3.82 1.84
C ILE A 131 20.06 -2.68 0.83
N LEU A 132 19.03 -2.48 0.01
CA LEU A 132 19.01 -1.44 -1.02
C LEU A 132 19.02 -0.05 -0.41
N ALA A 133 18.30 0.19 0.68
CA ALA A 133 18.33 1.48 1.36
C ALA A 133 19.75 1.82 1.86
N TYR A 134 20.46 0.84 2.43
CA TYR A 134 21.84 1.02 2.88
C TYR A 134 22.78 1.31 1.70
N VAL A 135 22.71 0.51 0.64
CA VAL A 135 23.58 0.65 -0.53
C VAL A 135 23.29 1.94 -1.31
N LEU A 136 22.02 2.24 -1.61
CA LEU A 136 21.63 3.41 -2.40
C LEU A 136 21.84 4.72 -1.64
N SER A 137 21.62 4.73 -0.32
CA SER A 137 21.86 5.94 0.48
C SER A 137 23.34 6.27 0.67
N GLY A 138 24.23 5.27 0.54
CA GLY A 138 25.68 5.47 0.53
C GLY A 138 26.22 6.15 -0.73
N ILE A 139 25.42 6.22 -1.81
CA ILE A 139 25.81 6.89 -3.06
C ILE A 139 25.52 8.39 -2.90
N SER A 140 26.55 9.22 -2.92
CA SER A 140 26.48 10.67 -2.70
C SER A 140 25.57 11.42 -3.69
N PHE A 141 25.38 10.87 -4.91
CA PHE A 141 24.43 11.42 -5.90
C PHE A 141 22.96 11.11 -5.59
N ILE A 142 22.67 9.99 -4.91
CA ILE A 142 21.31 9.51 -4.65
C ILE A 142 20.85 9.93 -3.24
N GLY A 143 21.73 9.79 -2.25
CA GLY A 143 21.48 10.18 -0.86
C GLY A 143 20.17 9.63 -0.30
N VAL A 144 19.40 10.48 0.37
CA VAL A 144 18.15 10.09 1.06
C VAL A 144 17.09 9.53 0.09
N THR A 145 17.11 9.92 -1.19
CA THR A 145 16.22 9.36 -2.22
C THR A 145 16.38 7.85 -2.36
N GLY A 146 17.58 7.32 -2.10
CA GLY A 146 17.88 5.90 -2.15
C GLY A 146 17.11 5.09 -1.11
N ILE A 147 16.84 5.69 0.05
CA ILE A 147 16.04 5.08 1.12
C ILE A 147 14.59 4.92 0.66
N TRP A 148 14.03 5.98 0.05
CA TRP A 148 12.66 5.95 -0.46
C TRP A 148 12.55 4.99 -1.65
N ALA A 149 13.46 5.07 -2.62
CA ALA A 149 13.44 4.21 -3.81
C ALA A 149 13.59 2.71 -3.49
N ALA A 150 14.23 2.35 -2.38
CA ALA A 150 14.34 0.96 -1.96
C ALA A 150 12.98 0.29 -1.65
N ILE A 151 11.98 1.08 -1.25
CA ILE A 151 10.64 0.58 -0.91
C ILE A 151 9.90 0.03 -2.16
N PRO A 152 9.68 0.82 -3.23
CA PRO A 152 9.02 0.32 -4.43
C PRO A 152 9.83 -0.73 -5.16
N ILE A 153 11.17 -0.67 -5.12
CA ILE A 153 12.02 -1.75 -5.69
C ILE A 153 11.78 -3.06 -4.93
N GLY A 154 11.72 -3.02 -3.60
CA GLY A 154 11.42 -4.20 -2.79
C GLY A 154 10.02 -4.77 -3.06
N TRP A 155 9.01 -3.91 -3.26
CA TRP A 155 7.68 -4.35 -3.66
C TRP A 155 7.71 -5.03 -5.03
N PHE A 156 8.34 -4.39 -6.02
CA PHE A 156 8.43 -4.92 -7.37
C PHE A 156 9.10 -6.29 -7.43
N LEU A 157 10.22 -6.47 -6.71
CA LEU A 157 10.93 -7.76 -6.65
C LEU A 157 10.06 -8.86 -6.01
N ALA A 158 9.32 -8.52 -4.95
CA ALA A 158 8.42 -9.46 -4.31
C ALA A 158 7.21 -9.80 -5.21
N ASP A 159 6.60 -8.80 -5.85
CA ASP A 159 5.50 -9.02 -6.80
C ASP A 159 5.93 -9.90 -7.97
N PHE A 160 7.09 -9.60 -8.55
CA PHE A 160 7.65 -10.38 -9.64
C PHE A 160 7.87 -11.84 -9.24
N THR A 161 8.45 -12.06 -8.05
CA THR A 161 8.67 -13.41 -7.52
C THR A 161 7.34 -14.14 -7.29
N GLY A 162 6.36 -13.47 -6.68
CA GLY A 162 5.04 -14.06 -6.43
C GLY A 162 4.31 -14.41 -7.72
N ILE A 163 4.37 -13.55 -8.73
CA ILE A 163 3.76 -13.82 -10.04
C ILE A 163 4.45 -15.02 -10.72
N ILE A 164 5.79 -15.12 -10.68
CA ILE A 164 6.51 -16.27 -11.24
C ILE A 164 6.08 -17.57 -10.58
N ILE A 165 6.02 -17.61 -9.25
CA ILE A 165 5.60 -18.81 -8.50
C ILE A 165 4.17 -19.18 -8.89
N TYR A 166 3.26 -18.21 -8.98
CA TYR A 166 1.89 -18.43 -9.42
C TYR A 166 1.81 -19.03 -10.84
N LEU A 167 2.59 -18.48 -11.77
CA LEU A 167 2.62 -18.98 -13.16
C LEU A 167 3.21 -20.39 -13.24
N TYR A 168 4.23 -20.69 -12.45
CA TYR A 168 4.81 -22.03 -12.35
C TYR A 168 3.78 -23.04 -11.81
N ASP A 169 3.12 -22.73 -10.71
CA ASP A 169 2.08 -23.58 -10.12
C ASP A 169 0.92 -23.83 -11.09
N ALA A 170 0.49 -22.79 -11.83
CA ALA A 170 -0.55 -22.91 -12.84
C ALA A 170 -0.14 -23.83 -14.00
N ARG A 171 1.12 -23.75 -14.46
CA ARG A 171 1.65 -24.63 -15.52
C ARG A 171 1.72 -26.10 -15.08
N VAL A 172 2.25 -26.36 -13.88
CA VAL A 172 2.36 -27.72 -13.32
C VAL A 172 0.98 -28.36 -13.15
N LYS A 173 -0.01 -27.60 -12.63
CA LYS A 173 -1.40 -28.10 -12.53
C LYS A 173 -2.01 -28.44 -13.88
N ARG A 174 -1.68 -27.69 -14.94
CA ARG A 174 -2.17 -27.93 -16.31
C ARG A 174 -1.58 -29.20 -16.92
N SER A 175 -0.28 -29.44 -16.71
CA SER A 175 0.42 -30.63 -17.24
C SER A 175 -0.02 -31.95 -16.60
N LYS A 176 -0.51 -31.94 -15.35
CA LYS A 176 -1.03 -33.15 -14.68
C LYS A 176 -2.48 -33.52 -15.07
N LYS A 177 -3.13 -32.70 -15.90
CA LYS A 177 -4.53 -32.86 -16.30
C LYS A 177 -4.68 -33.42 -17.73
N ILE A 178 -3.56 -33.58 -18.43
CA ILE A 178 -3.40 -34.24 -19.74
C ILE A 178 -2.85 -35.64 -19.45
#